data_AF-A0A838F3F7-F1
#
_entry.id   AF-A0A838F3F7-F1
#
_cell.length_a   1.000
_cell.length_b   1.000
_cell.length_c   1.000
_cell.angle_alpha   90.00
_cell.angle_beta   90.00
_cell.angle_gamma   90.00
#
_symmetry.space_group_name_H-M   'P 1'
#
loop_
_entity.id
_entity.type
_entity.pdbx_description
1 polymer ?
#
loop_
_entity_poly.entity_id
_entity_poly.type
_entity_poly.pdbx_seq_one_letter_code
_entity_poly.pdbx_strand_id
1 'polypeptide(L)'
;MSNLYSYYTQVIFLVFIIVNHLTKIYLTRRQLEIYKTHALTPPPEFSSFLTDSDHQKAIHYSTAKLKVGQFHLIYDAVLLLYWFPMRGAEKLYLALPMEGIHKEVFFLISFMMIQFALSLPWSIFSTFYLEEKFGFNKSTPKLYLIDRLKGLALGGVIGIPLLYAILFLFTSLGNWWWLASFALLTLFQFFLLWLYPIVIAPLFNK
;
A
#
# COMPACT_ATOMS: atom_id res chain seq x y z
N MET A 1 -9.00 3.01 -34.63
CA MET A 1 -9.11 1.74 -33.88
C MET A 1 -8.53 1.84 -32.46
N SER A 2 -7.36 2.48 -32.25
CA SER A 2 -6.73 2.69 -30.92
C SER A 2 -7.63 3.37 -29.87
N ASN A 3 -8.38 4.40 -30.24
CA ASN A 3 -9.29 5.12 -29.31
C ASN A 3 -10.44 4.25 -28.79
N LEU A 4 -10.90 3.27 -29.58
CA LEU A 4 -12.02 2.40 -29.19
C LEU A 4 -11.55 1.38 -28.14
N TYR A 5 -10.37 0.77 -28.33
CA TYR A 5 -9.75 -0.12 -27.35
C TYR A 5 -9.40 0.61 -26.04
N SER A 6 -8.88 1.84 -26.14
CA SER A 6 -8.64 2.68 -24.98
C SER A 6 -9.93 3.01 -24.21
N TYR A 7 -11.05 3.19 -24.91
CA TYR A 7 -12.35 3.43 -24.28
C TYR A 7 -12.87 2.19 -23.53
N TYR A 8 -12.88 1.02 -24.18
CA TYR A 8 -13.36 -0.22 -23.54
C TYR A 8 -12.52 -0.60 -22.32
N THR A 9 -11.20 -0.45 -22.38
CA THR A 9 -10.31 -0.73 -21.26
C THR A 9 -10.59 0.20 -20.07
N GLN A 10 -10.85 1.49 -20.32
CA GLN A 10 -11.25 2.43 -19.26
C GLN A 10 -12.61 2.08 -18.66
N VAL A 11 -13.60 1.71 -19.48
CA VAL A 11 -14.92 1.30 -18.98
C VAL A 11 -14.81 0.05 -18.10
N ILE A 12 -14.08 -0.97 -18.56
CA ILE A 12 -13.83 -2.19 -17.79
C ILE A 12 -13.15 -1.85 -16.47
N PHE A 13 -12.11 -1.03 -16.50
CA PHE A 13 -11.39 -0.57 -15.31
C PHE A 13 -12.32 0.13 -14.30
N LEU A 14 -13.17 1.05 -14.78
CA LEU A 14 -14.14 1.75 -13.93
C LEU A 14 -15.16 0.79 -13.32
N VAL A 15 -15.68 -0.16 -14.10
CA VAL A 15 -16.59 -1.21 -13.59
C VAL A 15 -15.91 -2.02 -12.49
N PHE A 16 -14.68 -2.46 -12.69
CA PHE A 16 -13.93 -3.21 -11.66
C PHE A 16 -13.71 -2.39 -10.39
N ILE A 17 -13.36 -1.11 -10.51
CA ILE A 17 -13.23 -0.21 -9.35
C ILE A 17 -14.55 -0.12 -8.60
N ILE A 18 -15.65 0.15 -9.32
CA ILE A 18 -16.98 0.32 -8.71
C ILE A 18 -17.39 -0.96 -7.99
N VAL A 19 -17.31 -2.11 -8.66
CA VAL A 19 -17.66 -3.41 -8.06
C VAL A 19 -16.81 -3.69 -6.82
N ASN A 20 -15.49 -3.54 -6.91
CA ASN A 20 -14.58 -3.74 -5.78
C ASN A 20 -14.94 -2.82 -4.58
N HIS A 21 -15.24 -1.54 -4.83
CA HIS A 21 -15.58 -0.58 -3.79
C HIS A 21 -16.95 -0.89 -3.16
N LEU A 22 -17.95 -1.21 -3.97
CA LEU A 22 -19.28 -1.59 -3.49
C LEU A 22 -19.20 -2.87 -2.63
N THR A 23 -18.42 -3.87 -3.05
CA THR A 23 -18.19 -5.08 -2.26
C THR A 23 -17.54 -4.75 -0.91
N LYS A 24 -16.48 -3.94 -0.89
CA LYS A 24 -15.82 -3.55 0.36
C LYS A 24 -16.72 -2.75 1.30
N ILE A 25 -17.52 -1.83 0.76
CA ILE A 25 -18.51 -1.06 1.53
C ILE A 25 -19.56 -2.00 2.12
N TYR A 26 -20.09 -2.94 1.32
CA TYR A 26 -21.04 -3.95 1.77
C TYR A 26 -20.50 -4.80 2.91
N LEU A 27 -19.29 -5.36 2.74
CA LEU A 27 -18.64 -6.18 3.77
C LEU A 27 -18.39 -5.39 5.05
N THR A 28 -17.95 -4.14 4.93
CA THR A 28 -17.70 -3.28 6.08
C THR A 28 -19.00 -2.96 6.83
N ARG A 29 -20.09 -2.67 6.12
CA ARG A 29 -21.41 -2.46 6.73
C ARG A 29 -21.88 -3.70 7.49
N ARG A 30 -21.77 -4.88 6.87
CA ARG A 30 -22.12 -6.15 7.51
C ARG A 30 -21.31 -6.36 8.81
N GLN A 31 -20.02 -6.08 8.78
CA GLN A 31 -19.16 -6.20 9.96
C GLN A 31 -19.55 -5.20 11.06
N LEU A 32 -19.86 -3.96 10.70
CA LEU A 32 -20.30 -2.94 11.66
C LEU A 32 -21.62 -3.31 12.35
N GLU A 33 -22.56 -3.93 11.65
CA GLU A 33 -23.80 -4.41 12.26
C GLU A 33 -23.54 -5.54 13.26
N ILE A 34 -22.66 -6.50 12.92
CA ILE A 34 -22.27 -7.58 13.85
C ILE A 34 -21.66 -7.01 15.14
N TYR A 35 -20.78 -6.00 15.00
CA TYR A 35 -20.15 -5.32 16.13
C TYR A 35 -21.14 -4.59 17.03
N LYS A 36 -22.21 -4.00 16.47
CA LYS A 36 -23.26 -3.38 17.28
C LYS A 36 -24.04 -4.45 18.07
N THR A 37 -24.40 -5.55 17.42
CA THR A 37 -25.22 -6.61 18.03
C THR A 37 -24.49 -7.35 19.16
N HIS A 38 -23.18 -7.54 19.05
CA HIS A 38 -22.38 -8.33 20.01
C HIS A 38 -21.41 -7.46 20.81
N ALA A 39 -21.75 -6.18 21.01
CA ALA A 39 -20.83 -5.18 21.58
C ALA A 39 -20.48 -5.44 23.05
N LEU A 40 -21.42 -5.99 23.82
CA LEU A 40 -21.40 -5.93 25.28
C LEU A 40 -20.62 -7.07 25.92
N THR A 41 -20.79 -8.29 25.43
CA THR A 41 -20.24 -9.51 26.04
C THR A 41 -19.51 -10.35 25.01
N PRO A 42 -18.39 -10.99 25.39
CA PRO A 42 -17.67 -11.89 24.53
C PRO A 42 -18.51 -13.15 24.24
N PRO A 43 -18.24 -13.87 23.13
CA PRO A 43 -18.84 -15.17 22.90
C PRO A 43 -18.53 -16.12 24.07
N PRO A 44 -19.43 -17.07 24.40
CA PRO A 44 -19.26 -17.96 25.54
C PRO A 44 -17.93 -18.70 25.55
N GLU A 45 -17.41 -19.06 24.37
CA GLU A 45 -16.15 -19.77 24.19
C GLU A 45 -14.92 -18.95 24.64
N PHE A 46 -15.03 -17.62 24.66
CA PHE A 46 -13.94 -16.70 25.00
C PHE A 46 -14.12 -16.02 26.36
N SER A 47 -15.27 -16.22 27.02
CA SER A 47 -15.61 -15.61 28.32
C SER A 47 -14.63 -15.94 29.45
N SER A 48 -13.87 -17.02 29.33
CA SER A 48 -12.88 -17.47 30.32
C SER A 48 -11.55 -16.70 30.27
N PHE A 49 -11.23 -16.07 29.14
CA PHE A 49 -9.95 -15.35 28.94
C PHE A 49 -10.13 -13.88 28.57
N LEU A 50 -11.34 -13.45 28.21
CA LEU A 50 -11.62 -12.10 27.75
C LEU A 50 -12.61 -11.42 28.70
N THR A 51 -12.17 -10.31 29.29
CA THR A 51 -13.06 -9.48 30.12
C THR A 51 -14.04 -8.71 29.23
N ASP A 52 -15.20 -8.36 29.77
CA ASP A 52 -16.19 -7.54 29.05
C ASP A 52 -15.59 -6.18 28.62
N SER A 53 -14.75 -5.58 29.45
CA SER A 53 -14.08 -4.31 29.12
C SER A 53 -13.10 -4.44 27.96
N ASP A 54 -12.34 -5.54 27.90
CA ASP A 54 -11.39 -5.79 26.81
C ASP A 54 -12.12 -6.08 25.50
N HIS A 55 -13.22 -6.84 25.56
CA HIS A 55 -14.08 -7.11 24.41
C HIS A 55 -14.68 -5.82 23.84
N GLN A 56 -15.26 -4.98 24.71
CA GLN A 56 -15.80 -3.68 24.32
C GLN A 56 -14.72 -2.77 23.72
N LYS A 57 -13.54 -2.71 24.34
CA LYS A 57 -12.40 -1.94 23.82
C LYS A 57 -12.00 -2.43 22.41
N ALA A 58 -11.92 -3.75 22.21
CA ALA A 58 -11.59 -4.34 20.90
C ALA A 58 -12.64 -4.01 19.83
N ILE A 59 -13.92 -4.02 20.17
CA ILE A 59 -15.02 -3.65 19.27
C ILE A 59 -14.99 -2.16 18.93
N HIS A 60 -14.78 -1.30 19.92
CA HIS A 60 -14.66 0.14 19.69
C HIS A 60 -13.46 0.47 18.80
N TYR A 61 -12.31 -0.16 19.05
CA TYR A 61 -11.12 -0.03 18.20
C TYR A 61 -11.40 -0.50 16.78
N SER A 62 -11.95 -1.71 16.62
CA SER A 62 -12.25 -2.28 15.31
C SER A 62 -13.26 -1.45 14.54
N THR A 63 -14.29 -0.93 15.22
CA THR A 63 -15.29 -0.02 14.64
C THR A 63 -14.66 1.29 14.17
N ALA A 64 -13.80 1.90 14.99
CA ALA A 64 -13.10 3.12 14.62
C ALA A 64 -12.19 2.87 13.40
N LYS A 65 -11.43 1.78 13.41
CA LYS A 65 -10.55 1.36 12.31
C LYS A 65 -11.31 1.12 11.01
N LEU A 66 -12.47 0.46 11.06
CA LEU A 66 -13.32 0.25 9.88
C LEU A 66 -13.85 1.57 9.30
N LYS A 67 -14.36 2.47 10.15
CA LYS A 67 -14.86 3.78 9.71
C LYS A 67 -13.76 4.60 9.05
N VAL A 68 -12.61 4.68 9.70
CA VAL A 68 -11.41 5.34 9.19
C VAL A 68 -11.03 4.70 7.85
N GLY A 69 -10.92 3.37 7.78
CA GLY A 69 -10.59 2.63 6.55
C GLY A 69 -11.54 2.90 5.37
N GLN A 70 -12.82 3.18 5.61
CA GLN A 70 -13.74 3.58 4.53
C GLN A 70 -13.35 4.91 3.88
N PHE A 71 -12.91 5.90 4.67
CA PHE A 71 -12.45 7.18 4.12
C PHE A 71 -11.18 7.00 3.30
N HIS A 72 -10.25 6.17 3.76
CA HIS A 72 -9.03 5.86 3.02
C HIS A 72 -9.32 5.16 1.70
N LEU A 73 -10.28 4.23 1.70
CA LEU A 73 -10.73 3.56 0.48
C LEU A 73 -11.24 4.56 -0.58
N ILE A 74 -11.98 5.61 -0.18
CA ILE A 74 -12.41 6.67 -1.09
C ILE A 74 -11.22 7.50 -1.58
N TYR A 75 -10.30 7.83 -0.68
CA TYR A 75 -9.07 8.56 -1.02
C TYR A 75 -8.25 7.82 -2.08
N ASP A 76 -8.02 6.52 -1.87
CA ASP A 76 -7.30 5.67 -2.82
C ASP A 76 -8.04 5.59 -4.17
N ALA A 77 -9.37 5.54 -4.16
CA ALA A 77 -10.18 5.58 -5.37
C ALA A 77 -9.93 6.87 -6.17
N VAL A 78 -9.94 8.03 -5.49
CA VAL A 78 -9.72 9.34 -6.12
C VAL A 78 -8.32 9.40 -6.72
N LEU A 79 -7.30 8.94 -6.00
CA LEU A 79 -5.93 8.88 -6.54
C LEU A 79 -5.86 7.95 -7.76
N LEU A 80 -6.47 6.77 -7.69
CA LEU A 80 -6.49 5.82 -8.79
C LEU A 80 -7.17 6.41 -10.04
N LEU A 81 -8.30 7.11 -9.86
CA LEU A 81 -8.99 7.81 -10.95
C LEU A 81 -8.12 8.94 -11.55
N TYR A 82 -7.38 9.66 -10.72
CA TYR A 82 -6.45 10.69 -11.17
C TYR A 82 -5.31 10.11 -12.01
N TRP A 83 -4.65 9.05 -11.51
CA TRP A 83 -3.47 8.48 -12.16
C TRP A 83 -3.79 7.84 -13.50
N PHE A 84 -4.91 7.11 -13.59
CA PHE A 84 -5.24 6.29 -14.75
C PHE A 84 -6.25 6.98 -15.70
N PRO A 85 -7.57 7.06 -15.42
CA PRO A 85 -8.53 7.75 -16.29
C PRO A 85 -8.19 9.21 -16.60
N MET A 86 -7.74 10.00 -15.61
CA MET A 86 -7.39 11.41 -15.83
C MET A 86 -5.96 11.61 -16.35
N ARG A 87 -5.27 10.51 -16.68
CA ARG A 87 -3.93 10.48 -17.29
C ARG A 87 -2.87 11.21 -16.46
N GLY A 88 -3.02 11.23 -15.13
CA GLY A 88 -2.03 11.84 -14.23
C GLY A 88 -0.65 11.20 -14.38
N ALA A 89 -0.60 9.88 -14.62
CA ALA A 89 0.66 9.16 -14.79
C ALA A 89 1.36 9.58 -16.08
N GLU A 90 0.61 9.72 -17.17
CA GLU A 90 1.14 10.21 -18.43
C GLU A 90 1.62 11.66 -18.34
N LYS A 91 0.86 12.53 -17.66
CA LYS A 91 1.30 13.93 -17.42
C LYS A 91 2.63 13.97 -16.68
N LEU A 92 2.80 13.15 -15.65
CA LEU A 92 4.07 13.03 -14.94
C LEU A 92 5.18 12.53 -15.86
N TYR A 93 4.93 11.48 -16.65
CA TYR A 93 5.91 10.92 -17.58
C TYR A 93 6.36 11.92 -18.64
N LEU A 94 5.42 12.68 -19.22
CA LEU A 94 5.69 13.68 -20.26
C LEU A 94 6.44 14.90 -19.71
N ALA A 95 6.26 15.24 -18.43
CA ALA A 95 6.95 16.35 -17.79
C ALA A 95 8.45 16.10 -17.53
N LEU A 96 8.90 14.84 -17.64
CA LEU A 96 10.31 14.49 -17.41
C LEU A 96 11.16 14.74 -18.66
N PRO A 97 12.19 15.62 -18.60
CA PRO A 97 13.03 15.98 -19.74
C PRO A 97 14.12 14.96 -20.07
N MET A 98 13.97 13.71 -19.60
CA MET A 98 14.94 12.62 -19.78
C MET A 98 14.51 11.70 -20.93
N GLU A 99 15.43 10.88 -21.39
CA GLU A 99 15.20 9.85 -22.43
C GLU A 99 15.76 8.49 -22.02
N GLY A 100 15.35 7.44 -22.75
CA GLY A 100 15.81 6.07 -22.56
C GLY A 100 15.46 5.49 -21.19
N ILE A 101 16.26 4.50 -20.76
CA ILE A 101 16.02 3.75 -19.51
C ILE A 101 16.02 4.65 -18.26
N HIS A 102 16.78 5.75 -18.27
CA HIS A 102 16.82 6.71 -17.16
C HIS A 102 15.48 7.42 -16.97
N LYS A 103 14.77 7.75 -18.06
CA LYS A 103 13.42 8.32 -17.98
C LYS A 103 12.46 7.36 -17.29
N GLU A 104 12.48 6.08 -17.69
CA GLU A 104 11.60 5.05 -17.13
C GLU A 104 11.85 4.84 -15.63
N VAL A 105 13.11 4.74 -15.23
CA VAL A 105 13.49 4.63 -13.81
C VAL A 105 13.05 5.87 -13.03
N PHE A 106 13.36 7.07 -13.54
CA PHE A 106 13.05 8.31 -12.85
C PHE A 106 11.53 8.54 -12.75
N PHE A 107 10.78 8.16 -13.77
CA PHE A 107 9.32 8.16 -13.75
C PHE A 107 8.78 7.28 -12.62
N LEU A 108 9.22 6.02 -12.54
CA LEU A 108 8.76 5.09 -11.52
C LEU A 108 9.14 5.54 -10.12
N ILE A 109 10.38 6.03 -9.91
CA ILE A 109 10.81 6.60 -8.64
C ILE A 109 9.95 7.82 -8.28
N SER A 110 9.73 8.74 -9.22
CA SER A 110 8.91 9.94 -8.98
C SER A 110 7.48 9.58 -8.60
N PHE A 111 6.88 8.64 -9.33
CA PHE A 111 5.56 8.12 -9.03
C PHE A 111 5.50 7.52 -7.62
N MET A 112 6.47 6.66 -7.27
CA MET A 112 6.56 6.05 -5.93
C MET A 112 6.74 7.10 -4.83
N MET A 113 7.57 8.12 -5.05
CA MET A 113 7.80 9.20 -4.08
C MET A 113 6.56 10.07 -3.89
N ILE A 114 5.81 10.35 -4.95
CA ILE A 114 4.53 11.08 -4.86
C ILE A 114 3.52 10.23 -4.09
N GLN A 115 3.40 8.93 -4.39
CA GLN A 115 2.51 8.02 -3.64
C GLN A 115 2.89 7.94 -2.17
N PHE A 116 4.19 7.85 -1.88
CA PHE A 116 4.69 7.87 -0.51
C PHE A 116 4.26 9.15 0.21
N ALA A 117 4.48 10.32 -0.40
CA ALA A 117 4.08 11.60 0.17
C ALA A 117 2.56 11.71 0.39
N LEU A 118 1.77 11.25 -0.57
CA LEU A 118 0.30 11.20 -0.49
C LEU A 118 -0.19 10.25 0.61
N SER A 119 0.57 9.18 0.91
CA SER A 119 0.24 8.25 1.99
C SER A 119 0.60 8.77 3.40
N LEU A 120 1.47 9.76 3.52
CA LEU A 120 1.97 10.25 4.82
C LEU A 120 0.85 10.78 5.74
N PRO A 121 -0.09 11.65 5.28
CA PRO A 121 -1.17 12.14 6.13
C PRO A 121 -1.99 11.00 6.73
N TRP A 122 -2.26 9.97 5.92
CA TRP A 122 -2.99 8.78 6.36
C TRP A 122 -2.22 7.98 7.40
N SER A 123 -0.93 7.73 7.15
CA SER A 123 -0.11 7.00 8.11
C SER A 123 0.04 7.75 9.43
N ILE A 124 0.21 9.07 9.40
CA ILE A 124 0.30 9.91 10.60
C ILE A 124 -1.02 9.85 11.38
N PHE A 125 -2.15 10.00 10.70
CA PHE A 125 -3.47 9.91 11.33
C PHE A 125 -3.70 8.53 11.97
N SER A 126 -3.35 7.45 11.27
CA SER A 126 -3.50 6.10 11.82
C SER A 126 -2.66 5.90 13.08
N THR A 127 -1.39 6.31 13.08
CA THR A 127 -0.48 6.07 14.20
C THR A 127 -0.73 7.01 15.37
N PHE A 128 -0.75 8.33 15.13
CA PHE A 128 -0.75 9.33 16.20
C PHE A 128 -2.14 9.78 16.64
N TYR A 129 -3.19 9.42 15.91
CA TYR A 129 -4.57 9.73 16.31
C TYR A 129 -5.36 8.45 16.59
N LEU A 130 -5.47 7.55 15.61
CA LEU A 130 -6.28 6.34 15.80
C LEU A 130 -5.65 5.38 16.81
N GLU A 131 -4.39 4.99 16.66
CA GLU A 131 -3.74 4.03 17.56
C GLU A 131 -3.46 4.63 18.94
N GLU A 132 -3.05 5.90 19.00
CA GLU A 132 -2.86 6.65 20.25
C GLU A 132 -4.15 6.70 21.09
N LYS A 133 -5.31 6.94 20.47
CA LYS A 133 -6.62 6.98 21.15
C LYS A 133 -6.95 5.70 21.93
N PHE A 134 -6.45 4.55 21.49
CA PHE A 134 -6.68 3.26 22.15
C PHE A 134 -5.49 2.79 23.00
N GLY A 135 -4.41 3.61 23.08
CA GLY A 135 -3.19 3.30 23.80
C GLY A 135 -2.33 2.22 23.13
N PHE A 136 -2.49 2.02 21.82
CA PHE A 136 -1.71 1.04 21.06
C PHE A 136 -0.44 1.64 20.44
N ASN A 137 -0.39 2.95 20.24
CA ASN A 137 0.81 3.58 19.71
C ASN A 137 1.93 3.54 20.76
N LYS A 138 3.09 3.00 20.35
CA LYS A 138 4.33 3.04 21.12
C LYS A 138 5.44 3.82 20.42
N SER A 139 5.13 4.42 19.26
CA SER A 139 6.07 5.16 18.44
C SER A 139 6.05 6.64 18.80
N THR A 140 7.23 7.27 18.75
CA THR A 140 7.37 8.73 18.88
C THR A 140 7.45 9.36 17.49
N PRO A 141 7.09 10.64 17.32
CA PRO A 141 7.23 11.33 16.03
C PRO A 141 8.64 11.26 15.46
N LYS A 142 9.66 11.33 16.32
CA LYS A 142 11.08 11.19 15.94
C LYS A 142 11.38 9.79 15.41
N LEU A 143 10.96 8.75 16.13
CA LEU A 143 11.18 7.36 15.72
C LEU A 143 10.46 7.07 14.39
N TYR A 144 9.20 7.47 14.29
CA TYR A 144 8.40 7.35 13.07
C TYR A 144 9.10 7.97 11.86
N LEU A 145 9.59 9.22 11.97
CA LEU A 145 10.26 9.89 10.85
C LEU A 145 11.57 9.20 10.48
N ILE A 146 12.38 8.82 11.47
CA ILE A 146 13.65 8.13 11.24
C ILE A 146 13.42 6.79 10.54
N ASP A 147 12.43 6.00 10.98
CA ASP A 147 12.14 4.70 10.37
C ASP A 147 11.61 4.86 8.95
N ARG A 148 10.81 5.90 8.67
CA ARG A 148 10.39 6.24 7.30
C ARG A 148 11.57 6.60 6.41
N LEU A 149 12.49 7.44 6.86
CA LEU A 149 13.67 7.82 6.10
C LEU A 149 14.63 6.64 5.89
N LYS A 150 14.86 5.81 6.91
CA LYS A 150 15.62 4.56 6.78
C LYS A 150 14.98 3.62 5.76
N GLY A 151 13.66 3.47 5.82
CA GLY A 151 12.89 2.65 4.87
C GLY A 151 13.02 3.14 3.44
N LEU A 152 12.94 4.46 3.21
CA LEU A 152 13.18 5.07 1.90
C LEU A 152 14.61 4.86 1.42
N ALA A 153 15.60 5.06 2.27
CA ALA A 153 17.01 4.89 1.91
C ALA A 153 17.30 3.43 1.54
N LEU A 154 16.86 2.48 2.37
CA LEU A 154 17.02 1.05 2.12
C LEU A 154 16.27 0.62 0.85
N GLY A 155 15.02 1.06 0.70
CA GLY A 155 14.20 0.82 -0.48
C GLY A 155 14.83 1.39 -1.75
N GLY A 156 15.47 2.56 -1.68
CA GLY A 156 16.22 3.15 -2.78
C GLY A 156 17.48 2.35 -3.14
N VAL A 157 18.31 2.03 -2.14
CA VAL A 157 19.56 1.28 -2.32
C VAL A 157 19.32 -0.09 -2.95
N ILE A 158 18.23 -0.76 -2.58
CA ILE A 158 17.91 -2.10 -3.09
C ILE A 158 17.04 -2.02 -4.35
N GLY A 159 16.00 -1.20 -4.31
CA GLY A 159 14.96 -1.15 -5.35
C GLY A 159 15.42 -0.48 -6.63
N ILE A 160 16.24 0.58 -6.57
CA ILE A 160 16.68 1.29 -7.77
C ILE A 160 17.60 0.40 -8.64
N PRO A 161 18.63 -0.28 -8.09
CA PRO A 161 19.44 -1.21 -8.89
C PRO A 161 18.63 -2.36 -9.46
N LEU A 162 17.69 -2.91 -8.68
CA LEU A 162 16.80 -3.97 -9.15
C LEU A 162 15.91 -3.48 -10.30
N LEU A 163 15.38 -2.27 -10.21
CA LEU A 163 14.57 -1.67 -11.26
C LEU A 163 15.36 -1.46 -12.55
N TYR A 164 16.60 -0.94 -12.45
CA TYR A 164 17.51 -0.84 -13.59
C TYR A 164 17.78 -2.21 -14.21
N ALA A 165 18.05 -3.23 -13.39
CA ALA A 165 18.31 -4.58 -13.89
C ALA A 165 17.11 -5.13 -14.66
N ILE A 166 15.88 -5.00 -14.13
CA ILE A 166 14.66 -5.48 -14.80
C ILE A 166 14.43 -4.73 -16.12
N LEU A 167 14.55 -3.40 -16.12
CA LEU A 167 14.35 -2.60 -17.33
C LEU A 167 15.45 -2.85 -18.36
N PHE A 168 16.68 -3.10 -17.93
CA PHE A 168 17.75 -3.53 -18.82
C PHE A 168 17.41 -4.86 -19.48
N LEU A 169 17.01 -5.87 -18.71
CA LEU A 169 16.59 -7.17 -19.25
C LEU A 169 15.43 -7.02 -20.25
N PHE A 170 14.45 -6.16 -19.94
CA PHE A 170 13.34 -5.83 -20.82
C PHE A 170 13.81 -5.31 -22.19
N THR A 171 14.80 -4.41 -22.20
CA THR A 171 15.33 -3.85 -23.45
C THR A 171 16.32 -4.76 -24.19
N SER A 172 17.01 -5.67 -23.50
CA SER A 172 18.12 -6.44 -24.08
C SER A 172 17.77 -7.85 -24.56
N LEU A 173 16.79 -8.53 -23.96
CA LEU A 173 16.57 -9.97 -24.19
C LEU A 173 15.43 -10.31 -25.17
N GLY A 174 14.81 -9.31 -25.80
CA GLY A 174 13.67 -9.53 -26.72
C GLY A 174 12.64 -10.45 -26.06
N ASN A 175 12.14 -11.48 -26.76
CA ASN A 175 11.07 -12.36 -26.24
C ASN A 175 11.41 -13.12 -24.94
N TRP A 176 12.68 -13.23 -24.54
CA TRP A 176 13.10 -13.96 -23.34
C TRP A 176 13.22 -13.07 -22.10
N TRP A 177 12.98 -11.76 -22.23
CA TRP A 177 13.15 -10.79 -21.13
C TRP A 177 12.36 -11.19 -19.87
N TRP A 178 11.13 -11.70 -20.06
CA TRP A 178 10.25 -12.02 -18.94
C TRP A 178 10.77 -13.20 -18.13
N LEU A 179 11.36 -14.20 -18.79
CA LEU A 179 11.93 -15.38 -18.13
C LEU A 179 13.19 -15.00 -17.34
N ALA A 180 14.04 -14.15 -17.93
CA ALA A 180 15.22 -13.62 -17.25
C ALA A 180 14.85 -12.74 -16.04
N SER A 181 13.89 -11.83 -16.20
CA SER A 181 13.39 -10.99 -15.09
C SER A 181 12.73 -11.83 -14.00
N PHE A 182 11.98 -12.87 -14.37
CA PHE A 182 11.40 -13.82 -13.41
C PHE A 182 12.49 -14.55 -12.61
N ALA A 183 13.53 -15.07 -13.28
CA ALA A 183 14.65 -15.73 -12.62
C ALA A 183 15.40 -14.77 -11.68
N LEU A 184 15.68 -13.54 -12.14
CA LEU A 184 16.29 -12.48 -11.33
C LEU A 184 15.47 -12.19 -10.08
N LEU A 185 14.16 -11.94 -10.24
CA LEU A 185 13.25 -11.64 -9.12
C LEU A 185 13.15 -12.82 -8.15
N THR A 186 13.13 -14.06 -8.65
CA THR A 186 13.06 -15.27 -7.82
C THR A 186 14.33 -15.42 -6.98
N LEU A 187 15.51 -15.31 -7.59
CA LEU A 187 16.79 -15.37 -6.89
C LEU A 187 16.91 -14.25 -5.87
N PHE A 188 16.52 -13.04 -6.25
CA PHE A 188 16.49 -11.89 -5.38
C PHE A 188 15.54 -12.10 -4.18
N GLN A 189 14.36 -12.70 -4.40
CA GLN A 189 13.42 -13.03 -3.32
C GLN A 189 14.02 -14.04 -2.34
N PHE A 190 14.69 -15.09 -2.82
CA PHE A 190 15.41 -16.04 -1.96
C PHE A 190 16.52 -15.36 -1.16
N PHE A 191 17.27 -14.46 -1.79
CA PHE A 191 18.28 -13.66 -1.11
C PHE A 191 17.65 -12.79 -0.01
N LEU A 192 16.51 -12.15 -0.26
CA LEU A 192 15.80 -11.35 0.75
C LEU A 192 15.29 -12.17 1.93
N LEU A 193 14.88 -13.44 1.74
CA LEU A 193 14.47 -14.30 2.86
C LEU A 193 15.58 -14.47 3.90
N TRP A 194 16.84 -14.50 3.44
CA TRP A 194 18.01 -14.55 4.31
C TRP A 194 18.44 -13.16 4.79
N LEU A 195 18.52 -12.17 3.89
CA LEU A 195 18.98 -10.82 4.21
C LEU A 195 18.07 -10.10 5.22
N TYR A 196 16.76 -10.34 5.14
CA TYR A 196 15.77 -9.62 5.93
C TYR A 196 15.96 -9.80 7.44
N PRO A 197 15.90 -11.02 8.02
CA PRO A 197 16.02 -11.20 9.47
C PRO A 197 17.40 -10.83 10.02
N ILE A 198 18.47 -10.99 9.22
CA ILE A 198 19.86 -10.83 9.69
C ILE A 198 20.33 -9.39 9.61
N VAL A 199 19.97 -8.68 8.53
CA VAL A 199 20.50 -7.32 8.26
C VAL A 199 19.40 -6.28 8.34
N ILE A 200 18.24 -6.53 7.73
CA ILE A 200 17.20 -5.49 7.60
C ILE A 200 16.46 -5.29 8.93
N ALA A 201 15.91 -6.34 9.52
CA ALA A 201 15.11 -6.23 10.75
C ALA A 201 15.86 -5.57 11.93
N PRO A 202 17.16 -5.87 12.18
CA PRO A 202 17.92 -5.22 13.26
C PRO A 202 18.19 -3.73 13.07
N LEU A 203 18.06 -3.19 11.84
CA LEU A 203 18.22 -1.74 11.59
C LEU A 203 17.03 -0.92 12.08
N PHE A 204 15.85 -1.56 12.17
CA PHE A 204 14.59 -0.96 12.61
C PHE A 204 14.29 -1.28 14.07
N ASN A 205 14.52 -2.54 14.48
CA ASN A 205 14.21 -3.01 15.81
C ASN A 205 15.50 -3.28 16.57
N LYS A 206 15.85 -2.39 17.49
CA LYS A 206 16.89 -2.60 18.49
C LYS A 206 16.25 -2.94 19.83
#